data_AF-Q38984-F1
#
_entry.id   AF-Q38984-F1
#
_cell.length_a   1.000
_cell.length_b   1.000
_cell.length_c   1.000
_cell.angle_alpha   90.00
_cell.angle_beta   90.00
_cell.angle_gamma   90.00
#
_symmetry.space_group_name_H-M   'P 1'
#
loop_
_entity.id
_entity.type
_entity.pdbx_description
1 polymer ?
#
loop_
_entity_poly.entity_id
_entity_poly.type
_entity_poly.pdbx_seq_one_letter_code
_entity_poly.pdbx_strand_id
1 'polypeptide(L)' 'KPENILMATMSSSSPIKLADFGLATYIKPGEKLSGTVGSPFYIAPEVLAGGYNQAA' A
#
# COMPACT_ATOMS: atom_id res chain seq x y z
N LYS A 1 -2.61 -1.50 -5.95
CA LYS A 1 -3.14 -1.11 -7.28
C LYS A 1 -2.12 -1.54 -8.36
N PRO A 2 -2.54 -2.11 -9.49
CA PRO A 2 -1.64 -2.66 -10.52
C PRO A 2 -0.60 -1.67 -11.04
N GLU A 3 -0.94 -0.38 -11.08
CA GLU A 3 -0.08 0.69 -11.57
C GLU A 3 1.22 0.84 -10.74
N ASN A 4 1.23 0.36 -9.49
CA ASN A 4 2.38 0.40 -8.59
C ASN A 4 3.20 -0.90 -8.57
N ILE A 5 2.88 -1.86 -9.44
CA ILE A 5 3.55 -3.16 -9.55
C ILE A 5 4.29 -3.19 -10.89
N LEU A 6 5.61 -3.05 -10.84
CA LEU A 6 6.46 -2.97 -12.03
C LEU A 6 7.23 -4.27 -12.26
N MET A 7 7.46 -4.62 -13.52
CA MET A 7 8.41 -5.67 -13.90
C MET A 7 9.80 -5.06 -14.06
N ALA A 8 10.80 -5.65 -13.40
CA ALA A 8 12.19 -5.19 -13.52
C ALA A 8 12.78 -5.37 -14.94
N THR A 9 12.23 -6.28 -15.73
CA THR A 9 12.69 -6.67 -17.07
C THR A 9 11.51 -7.05 -17.97
N MET A 10 11.77 -7.27 -19.26
CA MET A 10 10.78 -7.77 -20.23
C MET A 10 10.68 -9.31 -20.27
N SER A 11 11.42 -10.02 -19.41
CA SER A 11 11.38 -11.48 -19.33
C SER A 11 10.07 -11.96 -18.70
N SER A 12 9.57 -13.12 -19.11
CA SER A 12 8.46 -13.82 -18.44
C SER A 12 8.78 -14.19 -16.98
N SER A 13 10.06 -14.30 -16.64
CA SER A 13 10.55 -14.56 -15.27
C SER A 13 10.95 -13.29 -14.53
N SER A 14 10.45 -12.13 -14.94
CA SER A 14 10.88 -10.85 -14.37
C SER A 14 10.55 -10.75 -12.87
N PRO A 15 11.51 -10.32 -12.03
CA PRO A 15 11.20 -9.90 -10.67
C PRO A 15 10.19 -8.74 -10.65
N ILE A 16 9.33 -8.74 -9.63
CA ILE A 16 8.38 -7.65 -9.34
C ILE A 16 9.08 -6.60 -8.48
N LYS A 17 8.83 -5.32 -8.78
CA LYS A 17 9.24 -4.17 -7.97
C LYS A 17 8.03 -3.32 -7.64
N LEU A 18 7.92 -2.91 -6.39
CA LEU A 18 6.90 -1.95 -5.96
C LEU A 18 7.39 -0.52 -6.21
N ALA A 19 6.48 0.35 -6.62
CA ALA A 19 6.74 1.76 -6.88
C ALA A 19 5.68 2.66 -6.25
N ASP A 20 5.91 3.98 -6.31
CA ASP A 20 4.99 5.01 -5.79
C ASP A 20 4.70 4.84 -4.29
N PHE A 21 5.69 5.22 -3.50
CA PHE A 21 5.65 5.26 -2.02
C PHE A 21 5.17 6.64 -1.51
N GLY A 22 4.49 7.45 -2.32
CA GLY A 22 4.07 8.80 -1.95
C GLY A 22 3.10 8.86 -0.76
N LEU A 23 2.41 7.75 -0.49
CA LEU A 23 1.52 7.57 0.67
C LEU A 23 2.11 6.66 1.75
N ALA A 24 3.34 6.17 1.57
CA ALA A 24 3.97 5.28 2.54
C ALA A 24 4.43 6.07 3.77
N THR A 25 4.31 5.45 4.94
CA THR A 25 4.81 6.01 6.20
C THR A 25 5.35 4.89 7.09
N TYR A 26 6.16 5.27 8.07
CA TYR A 26 6.61 4.35 9.12
C TYR A 26 5.59 4.33 10.25
N ILE A 27 5.18 3.13 10.67
CA ILE A 27 4.27 2.93 11.80
C ILE A 27 5.08 2.31 12.94
N LYS A 28 5.03 2.93 14.13
CA LYS A 28 5.67 2.35 15.31
C LYS A 28 4.79 1.20 15.87
N PRO A 29 5.39 0.21 16.55
CA PRO A 29 4.61 -0.81 17.25
C PRO A 29 3.59 -0.17 18.21
N GLY A 30 2.31 -0.55 18.08
CA GLY A 30 1.21 -0.02 18.89
C GLY A 30 0.57 1.27 18.36
N GLU A 31 1.10 1.88 17.30
CA GLU A 31 0.54 3.07 16.67
C GLU A 31 -0.58 2.71 15.69
N LYS A 32 -1.61 3.56 15.62
CA LYS A 32 -2.66 3.50 14.61
C LYS A 32 -2.64 4.77 13.78
N LEU A 33 -2.83 4.60 12.48
CA LEU A 33 -3.02 5.70 11.54
C LEU A 33 -4.51 6.06 11.47
N SER A 34 -4.75 7.34 11.18
CA SER A 34 -6.07 7.89 10.95
C SER A 34 -6.13 8.64 9.62
N GLY A 35 -7.34 8.81 9.09
CA GLY A 35 -7.58 9.40 7.78
C GLY A 35 -7.80 8.35 6.69
N THR A 36 -8.18 8.83 5.51
CA THR A 36 -8.53 7.98 4.37
C THR A 36 -7.58 8.25 3.22
N VAL A 37 -6.68 7.31 2.95
CA VAL A 37 -5.73 7.37 1.84
C VAL A 37 -5.73 6.07 1.07
N GLY A 38 -5.64 6.13 -0.25
CA GLY A 38 -5.65 4.95 -1.12
C GLY A 38 -6.51 5.15 -2.36
N SER A 39 -6.50 4.16 -3.24
CA SER A 39 -7.37 4.14 -4.42
C SER A 39 -8.68 3.42 -4.07
N PRO A 40 -9.86 3.94 -4.45
CA PRO A 40 -11.15 3.43 -3.98
C PRO A 40 -11.38 1.92 -4.16
N PHE A 41 -10.83 1.32 -5.23
CA PHE A 41 -10.97 -0.11 -5.51
C PHE A 41 -9.99 -1.02 -4.75
N TYR A 42 -9.00 -0.44 -4.07
CA TYR A 42 -7.93 -1.16 -3.38
C TYR A 42 -7.77 -0.73 -1.91
N ILE A 43 -8.67 0.11 -1.41
CA ILE A 43 -8.65 0.60 -0.03
C ILE A 43 -9.34 -0.42 0.89
N ALA A 44 -8.72 -0.73 2.01
CA ALA A 44 -9.29 -1.67 2.98
C ALA A 44 -10.37 -1.00 3.85
N PRO A 45 -11.39 -1.74 4.33
CA PRO A 45 -12.49 -1.18 5.12
C PRO A 45 -12.07 -0.40 6.37
N GLU A 46 -11.05 -0.86 7.08
CA GLU A 46 -10.53 -0.23 8.29
C GLU A 46 -9.82 1.11 8.02
N VAL A 47 -9.31 1.31 6.80
CA VAL A 47 -8.78 2.61 6.34
C VAL A 47 -9.93 3.59 6.15
N LEU A 48 -11.09 3.13 5.67
CA LEU A 48 -12.31 3.94 5.61
C LEU A 48 -12.86 4.25 7.01
N ALA A 49 -12.72 3.32 7.96
CA ALA A 49 -13.09 3.53 9.37
C ALA A 49 -12.10 4.42 10.14
N GLY A 50 -10.94 4.75 9.56
CA GLY A 50 -9.98 5.72 10.11
C GLY A 50 -9.15 5.21 11.29
N GLY A 51 -9.03 3.89 11.47
CA GLY A 51 -8.24 3.30 12.55
C GLY A 51 -7.54 2.02 12.11
N TYR A 52 -6.38 2.16 11.47
CA TYR A 52 -5.67 1.05 10.82
C TYR A 52 -4.18 1.04 11.15
N ASN A 53 -3.50 -0.08 10.88
CA ASN A 53 -2.05 -0.27 11.06
C ASN A 53 -1.50 -1.23 10.00
N GLN A 54 -0.23 -1.64 10.10
CA GLN A 54 0.41 -2.54 9.12
C GLN A 54 -0.07 -4.00 9.16
N ALA A 55 -0.78 -4.41 10.22
CA ALA A 55 -1.15 -5.80 10.48
C ALA A 55 -2.64 -6.08 10.21
N ALA A 56 -3.39 -5.06 9.80
CA ALA A 56 -4.76 -5.20 9.32
C ALA A 56 -4.78 -5.84 7.93
#